data_AF-A0A3B4APC1-F1
#
_entry.id   AF-A0A3B4APC1-F1
#
_cell.length_a   1.000
_cell.length_b   1.000
_cell.length_c   1.000
_cell.angle_alpha   90.00
_cell.angle_beta   90.00
_cell.angle_gamma   90.00
#
_symmetry.space_group_name_H-M   'P 1'
#
loop_
_entity.id
_entity.type
_entity.pdbx_description
1 polymer ?
#
loop_
_entity_poly.entity_id
_entity_poly.type
_entity_poly.pdbx_seq_one_letter_code
_entity_poly.pdbx_strand_id
1 'polypeptide(L)'
;MTPLMHAAYKGKADMCRLLLQHGADVNCNQHEYGYTALMFAGLSGKTDITSMMLDAGAEIDLVNSVGRTAAQMAAFVGQHDCVTVINNFFSRARLEYYTRPQGVDTEPMLPPRLAGPLHKIIMTTNLNPVKIVLLVKEEPALVDPWALQKCSRVMELLCEQCVQQQDMNEVLAMKMHYLGCVLNKCLSFLQNREDKLDSLLRSLLRGRDSDGFPQYQEKFIRDCIRKFPYCETNLLQELVRSIAPVEIGNDPTAFAVLSQALTGQMAFVEGDYCVTCGEKGADKRCSLCKAVVYCSLACQKLHWFTHKKMCGSMQDQDAKAQDTPKLKELKAEEKVAAAGGCPLELLSRPSTSSEGPPRPRD
;
A
#
# COMPACT_ATOMS: atom_id res chain seq x y z
N MET A 1 24.11 16.58 11.40
CA MET A 1 22.89 15.79 11.73
C MET A 1 22.07 16.57 12.74
N THR A 2 20.79 16.84 12.46
CA THR A 2 19.90 17.57 13.38
C THR A 2 19.29 16.63 14.43
N PRO A 3 18.71 17.15 15.53
CA PRO A 3 17.97 16.33 16.49
C PRO A 3 16.82 15.54 15.84
N LEU A 4 16.12 16.15 14.88
CA LEU A 4 15.02 15.53 14.14
C LEU A 4 15.51 14.36 13.28
N MET A 5 16.61 14.54 12.54
CA MET A 5 17.25 13.47 11.76
C MET A 5 17.64 12.28 12.64
N HIS A 6 18.23 12.57 13.82
CA HIS A 6 18.66 11.51 14.73
C HIS A 6 17.45 10.76 15.32
N ALA A 7 16.40 11.48 15.74
CA ALA A 7 15.17 10.88 16.24
C ALA A 7 14.48 10.01 15.17
N ALA A 8 14.43 10.48 13.93
CA ALA A 8 13.86 9.74 12.80
C ALA A 8 14.63 8.45 12.53
N TYR A 9 15.96 8.52 12.45
CA TYR A 9 16.81 7.35 12.25
C TYR A 9 16.67 6.31 13.38
N LYS A 10 16.56 6.79 14.63
CA LYS A 10 16.40 5.92 15.82
C LYS A 10 14.97 5.41 16.04
N GLY A 11 14.01 5.75 15.17
CA GLY A 11 12.64 5.26 15.31
C GLY A 11 11.88 5.88 16.49
N LYS A 12 12.24 7.11 16.93
CA LYS A 12 11.65 7.75 18.12
C LYS A 12 10.49 8.68 17.74
N ALA A 13 9.34 8.10 17.40
CA ALA A 13 8.16 8.84 16.92
C ALA A 13 7.73 10.00 17.82
N ASP A 14 7.72 9.82 19.14
CA ASP A 14 7.31 10.89 20.07
C ASP A 14 8.29 12.08 20.07
N MET A 15 9.59 11.81 19.90
CA MET A 15 10.61 12.86 19.78
C MET A 15 10.49 13.59 18.45
N CYS A 16 10.26 12.86 17.36
CA CYS A 16 9.98 13.46 16.06
C CYS A 16 8.78 14.41 16.13
N ARG A 17 7.68 13.97 16.76
CA ARG A 17 6.46 14.77 16.93
C ARG A 17 6.74 16.04 17.73
N LEU A 18 7.43 15.92 18.87
CA LEU A 18 7.79 17.06 19.71
C LEU A 18 8.64 18.08 18.94
N LEU A 19 9.67 17.62 18.24
CA LEU A 19 10.59 18.50 17.50
C LEU A 19 9.87 19.23 16.37
N LEU A 20 9.01 18.55 15.61
CA LEU A 20 8.21 19.16 14.54
C LEU A 20 7.22 20.19 15.09
N GLN A 21 6.57 19.91 16.24
CA GLN A 21 5.69 20.88 16.90
C GLN A 21 6.41 22.15 17.36
N HIS A 22 7.70 22.04 17.68
CA HIS A 22 8.55 23.17 18.03
C HIS A 22 9.27 23.81 16.82
N GLY A 23 8.81 23.53 15.59
CA GLY A 23 9.28 24.20 14.39
C GLY A 23 10.61 23.67 13.84
N ALA A 24 10.98 22.43 14.14
CA ALA A 24 12.13 21.80 13.49
C ALA A 24 11.93 21.77 11.98
N ASP A 25 12.91 22.28 11.22
CA ASP A 25 12.91 22.24 9.77
C ASP A 25 13.06 20.80 9.27
N VAL A 26 11.96 20.26 8.71
CA VAL A 26 11.89 18.90 8.18
C VAL A 26 12.72 18.72 6.91
N ASN A 27 12.93 19.80 6.15
CA ASN A 27 13.68 19.83 4.90
C ASN A 27 15.14 20.27 5.07
N CYS A 28 15.58 20.45 6.31
CA CYS A 28 16.98 20.77 6.61
C CYS A 28 17.90 19.75 5.94
N ASN A 29 18.81 20.22 5.07
CA ASN A 29 19.73 19.40 4.29
C ASN A 29 21.20 19.67 4.63
N GLN A 30 21.48 20.34 5.75
CA GLN A 30 22.84 20.71 6.21
C GLN A 30 23.65 19.51 6.77
N HIS A 31 23.19 18.28 6.56
CA HIS A 31 23.98 17.08 6.85
C HIS A 31 25.20 17.00 5.92
N GLU A 32 26.33 16.44 6.34
CA GLU A 32 27.57 16.45 5.51
C GLU A 32 27.39 15.79 4.12
N TYR A 33 26.45 14.85 4.04
CA TYR A 33 26.06 14.16 2.79
C TYR A 33 24.71 14.63 2.22
N GLY A 34 24.14 15.74 2.69
CA GLY A 34 22.85 16.26 2.18
C GLY A 34 21.61 15.44 2.57
N TYR A 35 21.68 14.62 3.62
CA TYR A 35 20.54 13.83 4.09
C TYR A 35 19.50 14.70 4.80
N THR A 36 18.22 14.48 4.49
CA THR A 36 17.06 15.11 5.15
C THR A 36 16.45 14.21 6.22
N ALA A 37 15.52 14.74 7.03
CA ALA A 37 14.81 13.94 8.02
C ALA A 37 13.99 12.79 7.38
N LEU A 38 13.38 13.03 6.21
CA LEU A 38 12.63 12.01 5.46
C LEU A 38 13.52 10.86 4.99
N MET A 39 14.75 11.13 4.54
CA MET A 39 15.70 10.07 4.17
C MET A 39 16.05 9.17 5.36
N PHE A 40 16.26 9.75 6.54
CA PHE A 40 16.51 8.97 7.76
C PHE A 40 15.27 8.20 8.22
N ALA A 41 14.07 8.76 8.07
CA ALA A 41 12.82 8.06 8.34
C ALA A 41 12.67 6.83 7.43
N GLY A 42 12.92 6.99 6.12
CA GLY A 42 12.92 5.88 5.15
C GLY A 42 13.94 4.79 5.49
N LEU A 43 15.15 5.17 5.89
CA LEU A 43 16.20 4.22 6.34
C LEU A 43 15.82 3.45 7.62
N SER A 44 15.04 4.07 8.51
CA SER A 44 14.63 3.43 9.77
C SER A 44 13.58 2.32 9.59
N GLY A 45 12.89 2.30 8.44
CA GLY A 45 11.77 1.40 8.18
C GLY A 45 10.48 1.74 8.93
N LYS A 46 10.42 2.88 9.63
CA LYS A 46 9.28 3.29 10.46
C LYS A 46 8.29 4.14 9.65
N THR A 47 7.25 3.49 9.12
CA THR A 47 6.24 4.12 8.26
C THR A 47 5.45 5.23 8.95
N ASP A 48 5.25 5.14 10.26
CA ASP A 48 4.64 6.18 11.09
C ASP A 48 5.48 7.46 11.13
N ILE A 49 6.80 7.33 11.28
CA ILE A 49 7.73 8.46 11.24
C ILE A 49 7.84 9.02 9.81
N THR A 50 7.92 8.15 8.80
CA THR A 50 7.93 8.57 7.40
C THR A 50 6.69 9.40 7.06
N SER A 51 5.49 8.94 7.47
CA SER A 51 4.23 9.67 7.30
C SER A 51 4.27 11.01 8.05
N MET A 52 4.81 11.03 9.28
CA MET A 52 4.93 12.25 10.08
C MET A 52 5.83 13.32 9.42
N MET A 53 6.94 12.91 8.80
CA MET A 53 7.80 13.83 8.06
C MET A 53 7.05 14.43 6.85
N LEU A 54 6.34 13.59 6.10
CA LEU A 54 5.56 14.01 4.93
C LEU A 54 4.41 14.95 5.32
N ASP A 55 3.70 14.65 6.41
CA ASP A 55 2.65 15.51 6.96
C ASP A 55 3.20 16.87 7.43
N ALA A 56 4.46 16.92 7.87
CA ALA A 56 5.17 18.15 8.20
C ALA A 56 5.69 18.93 6.98
N GLY A 57 5.42 18.46 5.75
CA GLY A 57 5.84 19.13 4.51
C GLY A 57 7.21 18.71 4.01
N ALA A 58 7.67 17.50 4.34
CA ALA A 58 8.91 16.98 3.76
C ALA A 58 8.81 16.88 2.23
N GLU A 59 9.80 17.43 1.53
CA GLU A 59 9.93 17.34 0.08
C GLU A 59 10.46 15.95 -0.31
N ILE A 60 9.75 15.26 -1.21
CA ILE A 60 10.07 13.89 -1.62
C ILE A 60 11.19 13.83 -2.66
N ASP A 61 11.39 14.92 -3.41
CA ASP A 61 12.32 15.01 -4.54
C ASP A 61 13.71 15.52 -4.15
N LEU A 62 13.91 15.90 -2.89
CA LEU A 62 15.24 16.27 -2.40
C LEU A 62 16.18 15.08 -2.50
N VAL A 63 17.37 15.35 -3.04
CA VAL A 63 18.43 14.36 -3.23
C VAL A 63 19.62 14.64 -2.33
N ASN A 64 20.25 13.57 -1.84
CA ASN A 64 21.49 13.65 -1.09
C ASN A 64 22.71 13.82 -2.03
N SER A 65 23.92 13.82 -1.47
CA SER A 65 25.18 13.99 -2.22
C SER A 65 25.46 12.89 -3.26
N VAL A 66 24.76 11.76 -3.21
CA VAL A 66 24.85 10.67 -4.19
C VAL A 66 23.65 10.66 -5.15
N GLY A 67 22.85 11.73 -5.18
CA GLY A 67 21.74 11.88 -6.10
C GLY A 67 20.55 10.97 -5.80
N ARG A 68 20.36 10.56 -4.54
CA ARG A 68 19.29 9.65 -4.12
C ARG A 68 18.20 10.36 -3.33
N THR A 69 16.95 10.09 -3.68
CA THR A 69 15.76 10.55 -2.94
C THR A 69 15.49 9.68 -1.72
N ALA A 70 14.60 10.13 -0.82
CA ALA A 70 14.22 9.33 0.36
C ALA A 70 13.60 7.97 0.00
N ALA A 71 12.76 7.92 -1.04
CA ALA A 71 12.19 6.65 -1.52
C ALA A 71 13.27 5.71 -2.05
N GLN A 72 14.25 6.21 -2.80
CA GLN A 72 15.36 5.39 -3.30
C GLN A 72 16.26 4.89 -2.17
N MET A 73 16.50 5.71 -1.14
CA MET A 73 17.22 5.30 0.07
C MET A 73 16.48 4.18 0.81
N ALA A 74 15.17 4.32 1.02
CA ALA A 74 14.34 3.27 1.64
C ALA A 74 14.35 1.97 0.82
N ALA A 75 14.26 2.07 -0.51
CA ALA A 75 14.33 0.91 -1.40
C ALA A 75 15.68 0.19 -1.30
N PHE A 76 16.80 0.95 -1.22
CA PHE A 76 18.15 0.38 -1.12
C PHE A 76 18.33 -0.51 0.12
N VAL A 77 17.69 -0.16 1.24
CA VAL A 77 17.72 -0.95 2.48
C VAL A 77 16.54 -1.92 2.62
N GLY A 78 15.74 -2.11 1.56
CA GLY A 78 14.61 -3.05 1.54
C GLY A 78 13.37 -2.59 2.32
N GLN A 79 13.28 -1.30 2.69
CA GLN A 79 12.16 -0.74 3.46
C GLN A 79 10.98 -0.39 2.55
N HIS A 80 10.42 -1.40 1.89
CA HIS A 80 9.38 -1.26 0.86
C HIS A 80 8.13 -0.53 1.37
N ASP A 81 7.69 -0.80 2.60
CA ASP A 81 6.51 -0.13 3.16
C ASP A 81 6.72 1.40 3.27
N CYS A 82 7.95 1.86 3.56
CA CYS A 82 8.28 3.29 3.53
C CYS A 82 8.30 3.85 2.10
N VAL A 83 8.81 3.09 1.13
CA VAL A 83 8.76 3.46 -0.30
C VAL A 83 7.32 3.67 -0.75
N THR A 84 6.44 2.72 -0.42
CA THR A 84 5.02 2.82 -0.73
C THR A 84 4.41 4.06 -0.10
N VAL A 85 4.66 4.35 1.18
CA VAL A 85 4.17 5.55 1.86
C VAL A 85 4.64 6.84 1.17
N ILE A 86 5.93 6.95 0.84
CA ILE A 86 6.48 8.15 0.19
C ILE A 86 5.86 8.34 -1.20
N ASN A 87 5.86 7.30 -2.04
CA ASN A 87 5.38 7.40 -3.42
C ASN A 87 3.86 7.58 -3.53
N ASN A 88 3.10 7.14 -2.53
CA ASN A 88 1.64 7.27 -2.49
C ASN A 88 1.17 8.45 -1.63
N PHE A 89 2.09 9.29 -1.14
CA PHE A 89 1.73 10.38 -0.25
C PHE A 89 0.87 11.41 -0.96
N PHE A 90 -0.23 11.79 -0.32
CA PHE A 90 -1.10 12.86 -0.75
C PHE A 90 -1.33 13.80 0.42
N SER A 91 -0.86 15.05 0.30
CA SER A 91 -0.95 16.00 1.39
C SER A 91 -2.40 16.39 1.68
N ARG A 92 -2.74 16.47 2.97
CA ARG A 92 -4.09 16.89 3.39
C ARG A 92 -4.40 18.32 2.91
N ALA A 93 -3.41 19.21 2.92
CA ALA A 93 -3.53 20.57 2.41
C ALA A 93 -3.99 20.63 0.94
N ARG A 94 -3.54 19.70 0.09
CA ARG A 94 -4.00 19.61 -1.31
C ARG A 94 -5.48 19.25 -1.41
N LEU A 95 -6.00 18.43 -0.50
CA LEU A 95 -7.43 18.12 -0.45
C LEU A 95 -8.25 19.30 0.10
N GLU A 96 -7.70 20.02 1.07
CA GLU A 96 -8.36 21.17 1.70
C GLU A 96 -8.65 22.30 0.72
N TYR A 97 -7.91 22.39 -0.39
CA TYR A 97 -8.22 23.28 -1.52
C TYR A 97 -9.67 23.13 -2.01
N TYR A 98 -10.20 21.91 -2.06
CA TYR A 98 -11.57 21.62 -2.50
C TYR A 98 -12.64 21.87 -1.43
N THR A 99 -12.21 22.11 -0.19
CA THR A 99 -13.12 22.36 0.94
C THR A 99 -13.56 23.81 1.06
N ARG A 100 -12.98 24.67 0.24
CA ARG A 100 -13.30 26.10 0.15
C ARG A 100 -14.05 26.36 -1.17
N PRO A 101 -15.03 27.29 -1.18
CA PRO A 101 -15.64 27.74 -2.43
C PRO A 101 -14.59 28.34 -3.37
N GLN A 102 -14.74 28.12 -4.68
CA GLN A 102 -13.77 28.56 -5.68
C GLN A 102 -14.44 29.45 -6.73
N GLY A 103 -13.80 30.56 -7.07
CA GLY A 103 -14.27 31.48 -8.09
C GLY A 103 -15.66 32.06 -7.78
N VAL A 104 -16.64 31.74 -8.63
CA VAL A 104 -18.02 32.22 -8.55
C VAL A 104 -18.94 31.29 -7.75
N ASP A 105 -18.45 30.10 -7.37
CA ASP A 105 -19.26 29.12 -6.65
C ASP A 105 -19.46 29.54 -5.20
N THR A 106 -20.68 29.41 -4.71
CA THR A 106 -21.04 29.69 -3.30
C THR A 106 -20.79 28.49 -2.38
N GLU A 107 -20.75 27.27 -2.95
CA GLU A 107 -20.55 26.02 -2.22
C GLU A 107 -19.20 25.38 -2.53
N PRO A 108 -18.54 24.74 -1.55
CA PRO A 108 -17.31 24.00 -1.81
C PRO A 108 -17.59 22.73 -2.63
N MET A 109 -16.61 22.35 -3.47
CA MET A 109 -16.66 21.10 -4.24
C MET A 109 -16.63 19.86 -3.33
N LEU A 110 -15.93 19.96 -2.19
CA LEU A 110 -15.91 18.94 -1.15
C LEU A 110 -16.40 19.55 0.18
N PRO A 111 -17.48 19.07 0.78
CA PRO A 111 -17.84 19.48 2.14
C PRO A 111 -16.67 19.24 3.12
N PRO A 112 -16.29 20.19 4.00
CA PRO A 112 -15.14 20.05 4.90
C PRO A 112 -15.16 18.78 5.76
N ARG A 113 -16.37 18.34 6.17
CA ARG A 113 -16.58 17.09 6.93
C ARG A 113 -16.11 15.83 6.19
N LEU A 114 -16.05 15.85 4.85
CA LEU A 114 -15.64 14.71 4.02
C LEU A 114 -14.14 14.68 3.75
N ALA A 115 -13.40 15.76 4.03
CA ALA A 115 -11.98 15.83 3.75
C ALA A 115 -11.17 14.77 4.53
N GLY A 116 -11.45 14.60 5.82
CA GLY A 116 -10.79 13.58 6.65
C GLY A 116 -11.05 12.16 6.12
N PRO A 117 -12.31 11.75 5.97
CA PRO A 117 -12.65 10.45 5.40
C PRO A 117 -12.08 10.17 4.01
N LEU A 118 -12.18 11.13 3.09
CA LEU A 118 -11.67 10.97 1.73
C LEU A 118 -10.14 10.89 1.71
N HIS A 119 -9.45 11.71 2.51
CA HIS A 119 -8.00 11.63 2.69
C HIS A 119 -7.55 10.26 3.19
N LYS A 120 -8.28 9.68 4.16
CA LYS A 120 -8.02 8.31 4.65
C LYS A 120 -8.12 7.26 3.53
N ILE A 121 -9.12 7.37 2.64
CA ILE A 121 -9.26 6.47 1.48
C ILE A 121 -8.09 6.68 0.50
N ILE A 122 -7.75 7.93 0.18
CA ILE A 122 -6.64 8.30 -0.70
C ILE A 122 -5.30 7.73 -0.20
N MET A 123 -5.05 7.84 1.12
CA MET A 123 -3.81 7.39 1.75
C MET A 123 -3.74 5.88 1.95
N THR A 124 -4.83 5.14 1.72
CA THR A 124 -4.82 3.67 1.84
C THR A 124 -3.89 3.05 0.78
N THR A 125 -3.07 2.10 1.20
CA THR A 125 -2.15 1.33 0.33
C THR A 125 -2.75 -0.01 -0.10
N ASN A 126 -3.73 -0.51 0.66
CA ASN A 126 -4.51 -1.68 0.30
C ASN A 126 -5.59 -1.32 -0.74
N LEU A 127 -5.30 -1.61 -2.00
CA LEU A 127 -6.15 -1.29 -3.14
C LEU A 127 -7.24 -2.35 -3.40
N ASN A 128 -7.42 -3.32 -2.49
CA ASN A 128 -8.46 -4.32 -2.66
C ASN A 128 -9.83 -3.62 -2.60
N PRO A 129 -10.71 -3.83 -3.60
CA PRO A 129 -11.98 -3.12 -3.66
C PRO A 129 -12.85 -3.44 -2.43
N VAL A 130 -12.78 -4.65 -1.87
CA VAL A 130 -13.49 -5.02 -0.63
C VAL A 130 -13.04 -4.15 0.54
N LYS A 131 -11.72 -3.89 0.69
CA LYS A 131 -11.22 -3.00 1.75
C LYS A 131 -11.74 -1.58 1.58
N ILE A 132 -11.72 -1.05 0.36
CA ILE A 132 -12.18 0.31 0.08
C ILE A 132 -13.69 0.43 0.34
N VAL A 133 -14.50 -0.56 -0.07
CA VAL A 133 -15.94 -0.58 0.25
C VAL A 133 -16.18 -0.67 1.75
N LEU A 134 -15.37 -1.44 2.49
CA LEU A 134 -15.46 -1.48 3.96
C LEU A 134 -15.14 -0.11 4.59
N LEU A 135 -14.12 0.60 4.11
CA LEU A 135 -13.81 1.96 4.58
C LEU A 135 -14.97 2.94 4.35
N VAL A 136 -15.64 2.86 3.19
CA VAL A 136 -16.84 3.66 2.89
C VAL A 136 -18.00 3.27 3.81
N LYS A 137 -18.21 1.96 4.02
CA LYS A 137 -19.30 1.44 4.85
C LYS A 137 -19.15 1.82 6.34
N GLU A 138 -17.91 1.83 6.84
CA GLU A 138 -17.59 2.14 8.24
C GLU A 138 -17.68 3.64 8.55
N GLU A 139 -17.65 4.50 7.54
CA GLU A 139 -17.70 5.95 7.71
C GLU A 139 -19.12 6.51 7.46
N PRO A 140 -19.85 6.95 8.51
CA PRO A 140 -21.23 7.40 8.37
C PRO A 140 -21.41 8.56 7.38
N ALA A 141 -20.41 9.44 7.26
CA ALA A 141 -20.45 10.58 6.37
C ALA A 141 -20.38 10.19 4.87
N LEU A 142 -19.88 9.00 4.54
CA LEU A 142 -19.70 8.53 3.16
C LEU A 142 -20.82 7.61 2.66
N VAL A 143 -21.69 7.12 3.54
CA VAL A 143 -22.83 6.25 3.16
C VAL A 143 -24.00 7.07 2.56
N ASP A 144 -23.88 8.39 2.51
CA ASP A 144 -24.82 9.27 1.82
C ASP A 144 -24.48 9.39 0.32
N PRO A 145 -25.42 9.10 -0.61
CA PRO A 145 -25.17 9.19 -2.05
C PRO A 145 -24.67 10.56 -2.52
N TRP A 146 -25.19 11.65 -1.94
CA TRP A 146 -24.77 12.99 -2.32
C TRP A 146 -23.33 13.28 -1.89
N ALA A 147 -22.98 12.93 -0.65
CA ALA A 147 -21.62 13.05 -0.13
C ALA A 147 -20.63 12.22 -0.97
N LEU A 148 -20.98 10.98 -1.30
CA LEU A 148 -20.12 10.10 -2.08
C LEU A 148 -19.96 10.60 -3.52
N GLN A 149 -21.01 11.17 -4.12
CA GLN A 149 -20.92 11.82 -5.44
C GLN A 149 -19.93 13.00 -5.43
N LYS A 150 -19.96 13.84 -4.38
CA LYS A 150 -18.97 14.93 -4.22
C LYS A 150 -17.55 14.38 -4.09
N CYS A 151 -17.35 13.30 -3.32
CA CYS A 151 -16.06 12.62 -3.21
C CYS A 151 -15.58 12.07 -4.57
N SER A 152 -16.43 11.33 -5.30
CA SER A 152 -16.09 10.83 -6.64
C SER A 152 -15.70 11.94 -7.61
N ARG A 153 -16.42 13.07 -7.59
CA ARG A 153 -16.09 14.23 -8.43
C ARG A 153 -14.71 14.80 -8.10
N VAL A 154 -14.37 14.89 -6.82
CA VAL A 154 -13.04 15.34 -6.39
C VAL A 154 -11.96 14.34 -6.83
N MET A 155 -12.23 13.03 -6.79
CA MET A 155 -11.27 12.03 -7.29
C MET A 155 -10.97 12.20 -8.78
N GLU A 156 -11.98 12.52 -9.61
CA GLU A 156 -11.79 12.85 -11.03
C GLU A 156 -10.89 14.07 -11.21
N LEU A 157 -11.17 15.15 -10.48
CA LEU A 157 -10.36 16.38 -10.54
C LEU A 157 -8.92 16.15 -10.06
N LEU A 158 -8.73 15.33 -9.03
CA LEU A 158 -7.40 14.97 -8.54
C LEU A 158 -6.64 14.14 -9.57
N CYS A 159 -7.33 13.22 -10.27
CA CYS A 159 -6.76 12.47 -11.38
C CYS A 159 -6.28 13.41 -12.50
N GLU A 160 -7.15 14.32 -12.94
CA GLU A 160 -6.81 15.35 -13.96
C GLU A 160 -5.61 16.19 -13.56
N GLN A 161 -5.56 16.66 -12.31
CA GLN A 161 -4.45 17.45 -11.82
C GLN A 161 -3.12 16.67 -11.80
N CYS A 162 -3.14 15.37 -11.49
CA CYS A 162 -1.91 14.56 -11.50
C CYS A 162 -1.34 14.40 -12.92
N VAL A 163 -2.17 14.53 -13.94
CA VAL A 163 -1.77 14.46 -15.35
C VAL A 163 -1.32 15.82 -15.91
N GLN A 164 -1.93 16.92 -15.44
CA GLN A 164 -1.61 18.27 -15.92
C GLN A 164 -0.35 18.88 -15.29
N GLN A 165 0.21 18.26 -14.25
CA GLN A 165 1.44 18.73 -13.62
C GLN A 165 2.65 18.58 -14.56
N GLN A 166 3.64 19.47 -14.40
CA GLN A 166 4.85 19.51 -15.23
C GLN A 166 5.58 18.15 -15.24
N ASP A 167 5.58 17.47 -14.10
CA ASP A 167 5.97 16.07 -13.97
C ASP A 167 4.71 15.24 -13.75
N MET A 168 4.24 14.58 -14.81
CA MET A 168 3.03 13.73 -14.75
C MET A 168 3.24 12.57 -13.77
N ASN A 169 2.41 12.53 -12.72
CA ASN A 169 2.44 11.43 -11.78
C ASN A 169 1.42 10.35 -12.20
N GLU A 170 1.82 9.48 -13.12
CA GLU A 170 0.95 8.43 -13.68
C GLU A 170 0.38 7.51 -12.59
N VAL A 171 1.21 7.17 -11.61
CA VAL A 171 0.87 6.29 -10.48
C VAL A 171 -0.25 6.91 -9.65
N LEU A 172 -0.08 8.17 -9.23
CA LEU A 172 -1.09 8.85 -8.44
C LEU A 172 -2.37 9.09 -9.25
N ALA A 173 -2.26 9.44 -10.54
CA ALA A 173 -3.42 9.60 -11.43
C ALA A 173 -4.23 8.30 -11.54
N MET A 174 -3.57 7.17 -11.85
CA MET A 174 -4.21 5.86 -11.92
C MET A 174 -4.84 5.46 -10.58
N LYS A 175 -4.17 5.76 -9.46
CA LYS A 175 -4.73 5.53 -8.12
C LYS A 175 -5.98 6.36 -7.89
N MET A 176 -5.97 7.66 -8.18
CA MET A 176 -7.14 8.52 -8.01
C MET A 176 -8.32 8.05 -8.85
N HIS A 177 -8.07 7.68 -10.11
CA HIS A 177 -9.07 7.10 -11.00
C HIS A 177 -9.64 5.79 -10.47
N TYR A 178 -8.78 4.85 -10.06
CA TYR A 178 -9.20 3.56 -9.55
C TYR A 178 -10.06 3.71 -8.28
N LEU A 179 -9.61 4.51 -7.32
CA LEU A 179 -10.39 4.83 -6.11
C LEU A 179 -11.73 5.48 -6.49
N GLY A 180 -11.73 6.45 -7.42
CA GLY A 180 -12.95 7.06 -7.96
C GLY A 180 -13.91 6.04 -8.58
N CYS A 181 -13.41 5.06 -9.32
CA CYS A 181 -14.23 3.96 -9.86
C CYS A 181 -14.88 3.12 -8.76
N VAL A 182 -14.16 2.82 -7.68
CA VAL A 182 -14.71 2.09 -6.52
C VAL A 182 -15.77 2.93 -5.79
N LEU A 183 -15.53 4.22 -5.59
CA LEU A 183 -16.51 5.14 -4.98
C LEU A 183 -17.77 5.26 -5.86
N ASN A 184 -17.61 5.40 -7.18
CA ASN A 184 -18.74 5.41 -8.12
C ASN A 184 -19.51 4.07 -8.12
N LYS A 185 -18.81 2.94 -7.91
CA LYS A 185 -19.47 1.65 -7.75
C LYS A 185 -20.29 1.60 -6.46
N CYS A 186 -19.73 2.07 -5.35
CA CYS A 186 -20.46 2.24 -4.09
C CYS A 186 -21.68 3.14 -4.27
N LEU A 187 -21.54 4.28 -4.96
CA LEU A 187 -22.62 5.23 -5.26
C LEU A 187 -23.76 4.56 -6.03
N SER A 188 -23.44 3.81 -7.08
CA SER A 188 -24.43 3.11 -7.90
C SER A 188 -25.27 2.11 -7.09
N PHE A 189 -24.64 1.43 -6.13
CA PHE A 189 -25.37 0.57 -5.19
C PHE A 189 -26.15 1.42 -4.19
N LEU A 190 -25.55 2.48 -3.64
CA LEU A 190 -26.17 3.37 -2.66
C LEU A 190 -27.39 4.14 -3.18
N GLN A 191 -27.60 4.22 -4.49
CA GLN A 191 -28.82 4.79 -5.07
C GLN A 191 -29.98 3.78 -5.10
N ASN A 192 -29.70 2.48 -5.32
CA ASN A 192 -30.70 1.42 -5.43
C ASN A 192 -31.15 0.93 -4.03
N ARG A 193 -32.44 0.99 -3.67
CA ARG A 193 -32.94 1.13 -2.28
C ARG A 193 -32.98 -0.10 -1.32
N GLU A 194 -32.09 -1.10 -1.37
CA GLU A 194 -32.01 -2.17 -0.33
C GLU A 194 -30.57 -2.70 -0.12
N ASP A 195 -30.11 -2.85 1.15
CA ASP A 195 -28.83 -3.45 1.60
C ASP A 195 -27.60 -3.27 0.69
N LYS A 196 -27.34 -1.99 0.40
CA LYS A 196 -26.65 -1.53 -0.80
C LYS A 196 -25.18 -1.96 -0.86
N LEU A 197 -24.39 -1.64 0.16
CA LEU A 197 -22.96 -1.96 0.17
C LEU A 197 -22.68 -3.41 0.57
N ASP A 198 -23.54 -4.04 1.37
CA ASP A 198 -23.40 -5.46 1.71
C ASP A 198 -23.63 -6.36 0.48
N SER A 199 -24.58 -6.00 -0.38
CA SER A 199 -24.74 -6.68 -1.66
C SER A 199 -23.53 -6.50 -2.58
N LEU A 200 -22.92 -5.31 -2.61
CA LEU A 200 -21.68 -5.07 -3.35
C LEU A 200 -20.52 -5.92 -2.80
N LEU A 201 -20.32 -5.96 -1.47
CA LEU A 201 -19.31 -6.80 -0.83
C LEU A 201 -19.52 -8.29 -1.16
N ARG A 202 -20.76 -8.78 -1.08
CA ARG A 202 -21.09 -10.16 -1.48
C ARG A 202 -20.81 -10.42 -2.95
N SER A 203 -21.03 -9.45 -3.82
CA SER A 203 -20.75 -9.58 -5.26
C SER A 203 -19.25 -9.62 -5.54
N LEU A 204 -18.46 -8.78 -4.86
CA LEU A 204 -16.99 -8.75 -4.95
C LEU A 204 -16.33 -10.00 -4.37
N LEU A 205 -16.94 -10.65 -3.38
CA LEU A 205 -16.38 -11.84 -2.73
C LEU A 205 -16.90 -13.15 -3.31
N ARG A 206 -17.90 -13.12 -4.18
CA ARG A 206 -18.49 -14.36 -4.71
C ARG A 206 -17.48 -15.07 -5.61
N GLY A 207 -17.01 -16.22 -5.14
CA GLY A 207 -16.15 -17.11 -5.89
C GLY A 207 -16.90 -17.92 -6.95
N ARG A 208 -16.20 -18.33 -8.01
CA ARG A 208 -16.69 -19.35 -8.95
C ARG A 208 -16.73 -20.72 -8.28
N ASP A 209 -17.66 -21.58 -8.69
CA ASP A 209 -17.89 -22.86 -8.01
C ASP A 209 -16.72 -23.86 -8.14
N SER A 210 -15.81 -23.66 -9.10
CA SER A 210 -14.67 -24.57 -9.33
C SER A 210 -13.54 -24.42 -8.29
N ASP A 211 -13.16 -23.19 -7.94
CA ASP A 211 -11.98 -22.92 -7.10
C ASP A 211 -12.16 -21.73 -6.14
N GLY A 212 -13.33 -21.09 -6.15
CA GLY A 212 -13.60 -19.92 -5.32
C GLY A 212 -13.04 -18.59 -5.85
N PHE A 213 -12.48 -18.53 -7.07
CA PHE A 213 -11.92 -17.30 -7.62
C PHE A 213 -13.00 -16.19 -7.81
N PRO A 214 -12.78 -14.96 -7.31
CA PRO A 214 -13.77 -13.88 -7.35
C PRO A 214 -13.86 -13.20 -8.73
N GLN A 215 -14.48 -13.88 -9.70
CA GLN A 215 -14.55 -13.42 -11.10
C GLN A 215 -15.11 -12.00 -11.27
N TYR A 216 -16.13 -11.63 -10.47
CA TYR A 216 -16.74 -10.31 -10.55
C TYR A 216 -15.75 -9.20 -10.15
N GLN A 217 -14.97 -9.45 -9.09
CA GLN A 217 -13.94 -8.53 -8.62
C GLN A 217 -12.86 -8.32 -9.68
N GLU A 218 -12.36 -9.40 -10.27
CA GLU A 218 -11.36 -9.36 -11.34
C GLU A 218 -11.86 -8.57 -12.55
N LYS A 219 -13.09 -8.84 -13.02
CA LYS A 219 -13.72 -8.08 -14.12
C LYS A 219 -13.84 -6.61 -13.79
N PHE A 220 -14.29 -6.30 -12.57
CA PHE A 220 -14.45 -4.92 -12.13
C PHE A 220 -13.12 -4.16 -12.13
N ILE A 221 -12.03 -4.75 -11.63
CA ILE A 221 -10.70 -4.11 -11.64
C ILE A 221 -10.21 -3.89 -13.08
N ARG A 222 -10.34 -4.90 -13.95
CA ARG A 222 -10.00 -4.78 -15.38
C ARG A 222 -10.78 -3.66 -16.07
N ASP A 223 -12.07 -3.53 -15.75
CA ASP A 223 -12.91 -2.46 -16.28
C ASP A 223 -12.50 -1.08 -15.76
N CYS A 224 -12.06 -0.97 -14.50
CA CYS A 224 -11.52 0.28 -13.97
C CYS A 224 -10.25 0.71 -14.72
N ILE A 225 -9.30 -0.22 -14.92
CA ILE A 225 -8.07 0.03 -15.67
C ILE A 225 -8.41 0.49 -17.11
N ARG A 226 -9.31 -0.24 -17.80
CA ARG A 226 -9.72 0.10 -19.17
C ARG A 226 -10.36 1.49 -19.28
N LYS A 227 -11.09 1.93 -18.25
CA LYS A 227 -11.77 3.24 -18.21
C LYS A 227 -10.84 4.39 -17.86
N PHE A 228 -9.55 4.15 -17.62
CA PHE A 228 -8.61 5.23 -17.36
C PHE A 228 -8.54 6.16 -18.58
N PRO A 229 -8.82 7.47 -18.42
CA PRO A 229 -9.06 8.35 -19.56
C PRO A 229 -7.79 8.71 -20.36
N TYR A 230 -6.61 8.48 -19.79
CA TYR A 230 -5.33 8.86 -20.39
C TYR A 230 -4.65 7.65 -21.03
N CYS A 231 -5.07 7.33 -22.25
CA CYS A 231 -4.65 6.13 -22.97
C CYS A 231 -3.17 6.11 -23.39
N GLU A 232 -2.54 7.29 -23.46
CA GLU A 232 -1.15 7.46 -23.90
C GLU A 232 -0.13 7.24 -22.77
N THR A 233 -0.60 7.09 -21.52
CA THR A 233 0.27 6.87 -20.35
C THR A 233 1.00 5.53 -20.44
N ASN A 234 2.28 5.52 -20.07
CA ASN A 234 3.11 4.31 -20.12
C ASN A 234 2.55 3.25 -19.16
N LEU A 235 2.16 3.69 -17.96
CA LEU A 235 1.58 2.84 -16.93
C LEU A 235 0.34 2.10 -17.44
N LEU A 236 -0.62 2.78 -18.08
CA LEU A 236 -1.80 2.10 -18.62
C LEU A 236 -1.40 1.05 -19.67
N GLN A 237 -0.50 1.41 -20.59
CA GLN A 237 -0.05 0.49 -21.63
C GLN A 237 0.61 -0.76 -21.05
N GLU A 238 1.44 -0.61 -20.02
CA GLU A 238 2.06 -1.73 -19.29
C GLU A 238 1.02 -2.60 -18.58
N LEU A 239 0.08 -1.99 -17.84
CA LEU A 239 -1.00 -2.71 -17.17
C LEU A 239 -1.83 -3.53 -18.18
N VAL A 240 -2.23 -2.91 -19.29
CA VAL A 240 -3.03 -3.58 -20.33
C VAL A 240 -2.25 -4.70 -20.99
N ARG A 241 -0.97 -4.50 -21.34
CA ARG A 241 -0.12 -5.55 -21.94
C ARG A 241 0.04 -6.75 -21.01
N SER A 242 0.13 -6.53 -19.70
CA SER A 242 0.27 -7.60 -18.70
C SER A 242 -1.02 -8.38 -18.48
N ILE A 243 -2.18 -7.71 -18.50
CA ILE A 243 -3.45 -8.30 -18.05
C ILE A 243 -4.31 -8.81 -19.23
N ALA A 244 -4.30 -8.11 -20.38
CA ALA A 244 -5.16 -8.42 -21.53
C ALA A 244 -5.03 -9.86 -22.07
N PRO A 245 -3.83 -10.48 -22.18
CA PRO A 245 -3.70 -11.85 -22.68
C PRO A 245 -4.06 -12.91 -21.63
N VAL A 246 -4.24 -12.52 -20.36
CA VAL A 246 -4.46 -13.45 -19.24
C VAL A 246 -5.95 -13.70 -19.06
N GLU A 247 -6.36 -14.97 -19.14
CA GLU A 247 -7.73 -15.37 -18.86
C GLU A 247 -8.13 -15.10 -17.39
N ILE A 248 -9.41 -14.79 -17.17
CA ILE A 248 -9.93 -14.51 -15.84
C ILE A 248 -9.83 -15.75 -14.96
N GLY A 249 -9.12 -15.61 -13.83
CA GLY A 249 -8.86 -16.70 -12.89
C GLY A 249 -7.46 -17.30 -12.97
N ASN A 250 -6.64 -16.85 -13.93
CA ASN A 250 -5.23 -17.21 -14.03
C ASN A 250 -4.35 -16.04 -13.57
N ASP A 251 -3.10 -16.35 -13.23
CA ASP A 251 -2.09 -15.37 -12.87
C ASP A 251 -1.37 -14.78 -14.09
N PRO A 252 -0.91 -13.51 -14.02
CA PRO A 252 -1.15 -12.59 -12.91
C PRO A 252 -2.56 -11.99 -12.94
N THR A 253 -3.18 -11.87 -11.76
CA THR A 253 -4.48 -11.20 -11.62
C THR A 253 -4.37 -9.69 -11.84
N ALA A 254 -5.45 -9.05 -12.31
CA ALA A 254 -5.48 -7.60 -12.48
C ALA A 254 -5.22 -6.84 -11.18
N PHE A 255 -5.68 -7.38 -10.05
CA PHE A 255 -5.38 -6.82 -8.72
C PHE A 255 -3.89 -6.84 -8.39
N ALA A 256 -3.21 -7.96 -8.65
CA ALA A 256 -1.78 -8.11 -8.37
C ALA A 256 -0.94 -7.14 -9.22
N VAL A 257 -1.21 -7.09 -10.53
CA VAL A 257 -0.50 -6.19 -11.45
C VAL A 257 -0.74 -4.72 -11.10
N LEU A 258 -1.99 -4.33 -10.84
CA LEU A 258 -2.34 -2.96 -10.44
C LEU A 258 -1.67 -2.58 -9.12
N SER A 259 -1.73 -3.45 -8.11
CA SER A 259 -1.13 -3.20 -6.81
C SER A 259 0.38 -3.02 -6.94
N GLN A 260 1.06 -3.94 -7.63
CA GLN A 260 2.51 -3.86 -7.86
C GLN A 260 2.92 -2.56 -8.57
N ALA A 261 2.14 -2.12 -9.57
CA ALA A 261 2.46 -0.91 -10.29
C ALA A 261 2.27 0.36 -9.44
N LEU A 262 1.31 0.37 -8.50
CA LEU A 262 1.00 1.53 -7.66
C LEU A 262 1.77 1.57 -6.34
N THR A 263 2.15 0.42 -5.78
CA THR A 263 2.88 0.33 -4.50
C THR A 263 4.37 0.04 -4.67
N GLY A 264 4.80 -0.30 -5.89
CA GLY A 264 6.16 -0.72 -6.21
C GLY A 264 6.33 -2.24 -6.15
N GLN A 265 7.42 -2.73 -6.75
CA GLN A 265 7.78 -4.15 -6.72
C GLN A 265 8.33 -4.53 -5.34
N MET A 266 7.75 -5.57 -4.74
CA MET A 266 8.25 -6.18 -3.51
C MET A 266 8.91 -7.52 -3.88
N ALA A 267 10.23 -7.61 -3.76
CA ALA A 267 10.96 -8.86 -4.06
C ALA A 267 10.66 -9.95 -3.04
N PHE A 268 10.34 -9.56 -1.80
CA PHE A 268 9.95 -10.44 -0.71
C PHE A 268 8.75 -9.85 0.00
N VAL A 269 7.71 -10.66 0.14
CA VAL A 269 6.50 -10.26 0.85
C VAL A 269 6.43 -11.07 2.13
N GLU A 270 6.88 -10.46 3.23
CA GLU A 270 6.74 -11.06 4.56
C GLU A 270 5.30 -10.84 5.07
N GLY A 271 4.62 -11.95 5.34
CA GLY A 271 3.31 -11.97 6.01
C GLY A 271 2.15 -12.45 5.13
N ASP A 272 1.17 -13.08 5.76
CA ASP A 272 -0.06 -13.53 5.12
C ASP A 272 -1.00 -12.35 4.84
N TYR A 273 -1.77 -12.46 3.76
CA TYR A 273 -2.81 -11.49 3.41
C TYR A 273 -4.18 -12.02 3.77
N CYS A 274 -5.05 -11.14 4.23
CA CYS A 274 -6.44 -11.49 4.44
C CYS A 274 -7.08 -11.81 3.09
N VAL A 275 -7.62 -13.02 2.92
CA VAL A 275 -8.30 -13.43 1.69
C VAL A 275 -9.50 -12.54 1.33
N THR A 276 -10.11 -11.89 2.34
CA THR A 276 -11.34 -11.11 2.18
C THR A 276 -11.07 -9.69 1.71
N CYS A 277 -10.18 -8.99 2.41
CA CYS A 277 -9.94 -7.57 2.20
C CYS A 277 -8.50 -7.27 1.77
N GLY A 278 -7.62 -8.25 1.61
CA GLY A 278 -6.23 -8.03 1.22
C GLY A 278 -5.37 -7.33 2.28
N GLU A 279 -5.81 -7.26 3.54
CA GLU A 279 -5.00 -6.67 4.61
C GLU A 279 -3.73 -7.50 4.85
N LYS A 280 -2.56 -6.84 4.85
CA LYS A 280 -1.26 -7.46 5.16
C LYS A 280 -1.19 -7.80 6.66
N GLY A 281 -0.48 -8.88 6.99
CA GLY A 281 -0.28 -9.30 8.39
C GLY A 281 -1.52 -9.97 9.00
N ALA A 282 -2.32 -10.63 8.16
CA ALA A 282 -3.43 -11.45 8.63
C ALA A 282 -2.90 -12.70 9.36
N ASP A 283 -3.50 -13.05 10.48
CA ASP A 283 -2.99 -14.11 11.37
C ASP A 283 -4.07 -15.14 11.78
N LYS A 284 -5.35 -14.86 11.53
CA LYS A 284 -6.47 -15.72 11.94
C LYS A 284 -6.78 -16.73 10.86
N ARG A 285 -6.28 -17.96 11.01
CA ARG A 285 -6.55 -19.08 10.10
C ARG A 285 -7.95 -19.65 10.30
N CYS A 286 -8.56 -20.12 9.22
CA CYS A 286 -9.79 -20.91 9.29
C CYS A 286 -9.56 -22.15 10.16
N SER A 287 -10.43 -22.38 11.15
CA SER A 287 -10.27 -23.51 12.09
C SER A 287 -10.42 -24.88 11.45
N LEU A 288 -11.09 -24.96 10.29
CA LEU A 288 -11.33 -26.22 9.57
C LEU A 288 -10.21 -26.53 8.59
N CYS A 289 -10.01 -25.70 7.57
CA CYS A 289 -9.01 -25.98 6.54
C CYS A 289 -7.60 -25.51 6.87
N LYS A 290 -7.41 -24.54 7.78
CA LYS A 290 -6.11 -23.88 8.11
C LYS A 290 -5.37 -23.18 6.95
N ALA A 291 -5.74 -23.44 5.69
CA ALA A 291 -5.17 -22.81 4.50
C ALA A 291 -5.51 -21.31 4.38
N VAL A 292 -6.74 -20.92 4.70
CA VAL A 292 -7.22 -19.55 4.48
C VAL A 292 -7.02 -18.68 5.71
N VAL A 293 -6.50 -17.46 5.52
CA VAL A 293 -6.15 -16.50 6.59
C VAL A 293 -6.98 -15.22 6.53
N TYR A 294 -7.33 -14.69 7.69
CA TYR A 294 -8.15 -13.48 7.87
C TYR A 294 -7.48 -12.51 8.85
N CYS A 295 -7.69 -11.20 8.68
CA CYS A 295 -7.24 -10.21 9.67
C CYS A 295 -8.21 -10.11 10.86
N SER A 296 -9.49 -10.49 10.67
CA SER A 296 -10.53 -10.36 11.69
C SER A 296 -11.64 -11.39 11.54
N LEU A 297 -12.37 -11.62 12.63
CA LEU A 297 -13.59 -12.43 12.62
C LEU A 297 -14.66 -11.81 11.71
N ALA A 298 -14.69 -10.49 11.56
CA ALA A 298 -15.60 -9.80 10.65
C ALA A 298 -15.31 -10.18 9.18
N CYS A 299 -14.04 -10.15 8.76
CA CYS A 299 -13.64 -10.61 7.43
C CYS A 299 -13.97 -12.09 7.19
N GLN A 300 -13.71 -12.94 8.20
CA GLN A 300 -14.09 -14.35 8.11
C GLN A 300 -15.59 -14.54 7.90
N LYS A 301 -16.44 -13.87 8.69
CA LYS A 301 -17.90 -13.93 8.54
C LYS A 301 -18.36 -13.41 7.18
N LEU A 302 -17.75 -12.32 6.70
CA LEU A 302 -18.07 -11.72 5.42
C LEU A 302 -17.75 -12.63 4.23
N HIS A 303 -16.66 -13.40 4.30
CA HIS A 303 -16.24 -14.34 3.25
C HIS A 303 -16.85 -15.75 3.40
N TRP A 304 -17.38 -16.10 4.58
CA TRP A 304 -17.80 -17.46 4.91
C TRP A 304 -18.80 -18.05 3.92
N PHE A 305 -19.72 -17.26 3.37
CA PHE A 305 -20.76 -17.75 2.46
C PHE A 305 -20.19 -18.39 1.18
N THR A 306 -19.03 -17.92 0.70
CA THR A 306 -18.32 -18.49 -0.44
C THR A 306 -17.33 -19.57 0.02
N HIS A 307 -16.56 -19.29 1.09
CA HIS A 307 -15.52 -20.19 1.56
C HIS A 307 -16.07 -21.54 2.02
N LYS A 308 -17.23 -21.57 2.71
CA LYS A 308 -17.82 -22.81 3.24
C LYS A 308 -18.04 -23.89 2.17
N LYS A 309 -18.24 -23.50 0.90
CA LYS A 309 -18.40 -24.43 -0.22
C LYS A 309 -17.10 -25.15 -0.58
N MET A 310 -15.97 -24.47 -0.42
CA MET A 310 -14.63 -24.95 -0.80
C MET A 310 -13.77 -25.38 0.40
N CYS A 311 -14.22 -25.10 1.62
CA CYS A 311 -13.45 -25.35 2.83
C CYS A 311 -13.10 -26.84 3.00
N GLY A 312 -14.06 -27.73 2.70
CA GLY A 312 -13.84 -29.18 2.77
C GLY A 312 -12.76 -29.66 1.80
N SER A 313 -12.82 -29.24 0.53
CA SER A 313 -11.84 -29.64 -0.49
C SER A 313 -10.42 -29.16 -0.19
N MET A 314 -10.26 -28.03 0.51
CA MET A 314 -8.95 -27.51 0.91
C MET A 314 -8.34 -28.27 2.09
N GLN A 315 -9.18 -28.77 3.01
CA GLN A 315 -8.74 -29.60 4.13
C GLN A 315 -8.07 -30.90 3.65
N ASP A 316 -8.60 -31.51 2.60
CA ASP A 316 -8.07 -32.74 2.01
C ASP A 316 -6.73 -32.52 1.29
N GLN A 317 -6.51 -31.32 0.73
CA GLN A 317 -5.26 -30.96 0.06
C GLN A 317 -4.12 -30.72 1.07
N ASP A 318 -4.39 -30.04 2.19
CA ASP A 318 -3.41 -29.84 3.25
C ASP A 318 -3.03 -31.15 3.95
N ALA A 319 -4.00 -32.06 4.17
CA ALA A 319 -3.72 -33.38 4.72
C ALA A 319 -2.78 -34.20 3.82
N LYS A 320 -3.02 -34.19 2.49
CA LYS A 320 -2.15 -34.84 1.50
C LYS A 320 -0.78 -34.18 1.38
N ALA A 321 -0.70 -32.86 1.51
CA ALA A 321 0.56 -32.12 1.48
C ALA A 321 1.42 -32.39 2.74
N GLN A 322 0.81 -32.58 3.91
CA GLN A 322 1.53 -32.89 5.15
C GLN A 322 2.04 -34.34 5.23
N ASP A 323 1.47 -35.26 4.45
CA ASP A 323 1.90 -36.66 4.37
C ASP A 323 2.94 -36.95 3.28
N THR A 324 3.37 -35.93 2.51
CA THR A 324 4.48 -36.12 1.57
C THR A 324 5.83 -36.21 2.33
N PRO A 325 6.65 -37.24 2.07
CA PRO A 325 7.86 -37.53 2.85
C PRO A 325 8.90 -36.39 2.84
N LYS A 326 8.94 -35.57 1.78
CA LYS A 326 9.84 -34.41 1.67
C LYS A 326 9.63 -33.34 2.75
N LEU A 327 8.42 -33.17 3.28
CA LEU A 327 8.13 -32.16 4.30
C LEU A 327 8.51 -32.62 5.72
N LYS A 328 8.64 -33.94 5.95
CA LYS A 328 9.10 -34.51 7.22
C LYS A 328 10.62 -34.34 7.39
N GLU A 329 11.37 -34.41 6.28
CA GLU A 329 12.82 -34.17 6.26
C GLU A 329 13.15 -32.69 6.52
N LEU A 330 12.49 -31.75 5.82
CA LEU A 330 12.70 -30.31 6.02
C LEU A 330 12.36 -29.83 7.45
N LYS A 331 11.30 -30.38 8.06
CA LYS A 331 10.94 -30.10 9.46
C LYS A 331 11.90 -30.72 10.48
N ALA A 332 12.62 -31.78 10.10
CA ALA A 332 13.66 -32.37 10.93
C ALA A 332 14.94 -31.51 10.89
N GLU A 333 15.27 -30.96 9.73
CA GLU A 333 16.42 -30.08 9.52
C GLU A 333 16.26 -28.72 10.22
N GLU A 334 15.07 -28.09 10.18
CA GLU A 334 14.79 -26.85 10.91
C GLU A 334 14.90 -26.99 12.43
N LYS A 335 14.52 -28.15 12.98
CA LYS A 335 14.68 -28.43 14.42
C LYS A 335 16.13 -28.59 14.84
N VAL A 336 17.01 -29.04 13.93
CA VAL A 336 18.45 -29.14 14.19
C VAL A 336 19.11 -27.76 14.09
N ALA A 337 18.69 -26.92 13.14
CA ALA A 337 19.19 -25.55 13.00
C ALA A 337 18.82 -24.65 14.20
N ALA A 338 17.64 -24.82 14.79
CA ALA A 338 17.22 -24.07 15.97
C ALA A 338 18.02 -24.41 17.25
N ALA A 339 18.77 -25.51 17.27
CA ALA A 339 19.60 -25.93 18.40
C ALA A 339 21.05 -25.43 18.31
N GLY A 340 21.48 -24.87 17.17
CA GLY A 340 22.82 -24.32 16.96
C GLY A 340 22.82 -22.80 16.93
N GLY A 341 22.99 -22.16 18.10
CA GLY A 341 23.10 -20.70 18.21
C GLY A 341 24.31 -20.13 17.46
N CYS A 342 24.09 -19.09 16.66
CA CYS A 342 25.14 -18.36 15.93
C CYS A 342 25.56 -17.08 16.70
N PRO A 343 26.86 -16.81 16.93
CA PRO A 343 27.31 -15.60 17.63
C PRO A 343 27.45 -14.42 16.66
N LEU A 344 26.74 -13.33 16.97
CA LEU A 344 26.89 -12.00 16.38
C LEU A 344 27.91 -11.18 17.18
N GLU A 345 29.18 -11.21 16.79
CA GLU A 345 30.14 -10.17 17.13
C GLU A 345 31.08 -9.94 15.94
N LEU A 346 30.90 -8.84 15.21
CA LEU A 346 31.96 -8.20 14.41
C LEU A 346 31.52 -6.83 13.90
N LEU A 347 31.30 -5.88 14.81
CA LEU A 347 31.44 -4.45 14.53
C LEU A 347 31.90 -3.71 15.78
N SER A 348 33.20 -3.78 16.06
CA SER A 348 33.91 -2.89 17.00
C SER A 348 35.41 -2.86 16.69
N ARG A 349 35.82 -1.92 15.80
CA ARG A 349 37.05 -1.06 15.71
C ARG A 349 38.43 -1.56 16.25
N PRO A 350 39.59 -0.91 15.94
CA PRO A 350 39.93 0.16 14.97
C PRO A 350 41.21 -0.10 14.11
N SER A 351 41.50 0.89 13.26
CA SER A 351 42.67 1.16 12.42
C SER A 351 44.08 1.02 13.04
N THR A 352 45.02 0.44 12.29
CA THR A 352 46.47 0.76 12.35
C THR A 352 47.13 0.76 10.96
N SER A 353 47.58 1.95 10.57
CA SER A 353 48.75 2.36 9.77
C SER A 353 49.66 1.35 9.03
N SER A 354 49.89 1.70 7.76
CA SER A 354 51.17 1.79 7.00
C SER A 354 52.09 0.58 6.82
N GLU A 355 52.23 0.13 5.57
CA GLU A 355 53.51 -0.31 4.98
C GLU A 355 53.59 0.08 3.49
N GLY A 356 54.76 0.62 3.08
CA GLY A 356 55.04 1.18 1.75
C GLY A 356 55.49 0.14 0.71
N PRO A 357 55.79 0.56 -0.54
CA PRO A 357 56.05 -0.37 -1.64
C PRO A 357 57.49 -0.91 -1.65
N PRO A 358 57.72 -2.15 -2.11
CA PRO A 358 59.06 -2.72 -2.18
C PRO A 358 59.84 -2.20 -3.40
N ARG A 359 61.13 -1.93 -3.19
CA ARG A 359 62.11 -1.65 -4.24
C ARG A 359 62.49 -2.94 -5.00
N PRO A 360 62.86 -2.84 -6.29
CA PRO A 360 63.30 -3.98 -7.09
C PRO A 360 64.72 -4.43 -6.69
N ARG A 361 64.98 -5.73 -6.83
CA ARG A 361 66.33 -6.30 -6.83
C ARG A 361 66.65 -6.84 -8.23
N ASP A 362 67.82 -6.41 -8.66
CA ASP A 362 68.75 -6.85 -9.72
C ASP A 362 68.30 -6.79 -11.18
#